data_AF-A0A3M2DJW9-F1
#
_entry.id   AF-A0A3M2DJW9-F1
#
_cell.length_a   1.000
_cell.length_b   1.000
_cell.length_c   1.000
_cell.angle_alpha   90.00
_cell.angle_beta   90.00
_cell.angle_gamma   90.00
#
_symmetry.space_group_name_H-M   'P 1'
#
loop_
_entity.id
_entity.type
_entity.pdbx_description
1 polymer ?
#
loop_
_entity_poly.entity_id
_entity_poly.type
_entity_poly.pdbx_seq_one_letter_code
_entity_poly.pdbx_strand_id
1 'polypeptide(L)'
;MRTFLFCLLLGCLAPIAGCGGGDSHRYDSIREAAEAMGGALCNRAVECGELSASDRRACTNEIVDYICSQTACSARPSGTNDDIDDCIDDIDSMSCSADDLPSSCNGVL
;
A
#
# COMPACT_ATOMS: atom_id res chain seq x y z
N MET A 1 14.50 20.70 1.89
CA MET A 1 14.54 19.42 1.14
C MET A 1 15.75 18.60 1.59
N ARG A 2 15.69 17.97 2.78
CA ARG A 2 16.67 16.98 3.30
C ARG A 2 16.30 16.58 4.73
N THR A 3 15.13 15.97 4.92
CA THR A 3 14.73 15.45 6.24
C THR A 3 13.80 14.24 6.18
N PHE A 4 13.80 13.48 5.09
CA PHE A 4 12.88 12.35 4.90
C PHE A 4 13.47 10.97 5.29
N LEU A 5 14.68 10.92 5.85
CA LEU A 5 15.45 9.67 5.95
C LEU A 5 15.86 9.25 7.37
N PHE A 6 15.10 9.62 8.41
CA PHE A 6 15.56 9.37 9.80
C PHE A 6 14.57 8.68 10.76
N CYS A 7 13.31 8.45 10.38
CA CYS A 7 12.33 7.82 11.28
C CYS A 7 12.01 6.34 10.97
N LEU A 8 12.82 5.66 10.15
CA LEU A 8 12.67 4.23 9.84
C LEU A 8 13.18 3.27 10.93
N LEU A 9 13.71 3.78 12.06
CA LEU A 9 14.55 2.97 12.96
C LEU A 9 14.14 2.91 14.44
N LEU A 10 13.06 3.55 14.87
CA LEU A 10 12.69 3.57 16.30
C LEU A 10 11.30 3.00 16.53
N GLY A 11 11.28 1.72 16.90
CA GLY A 11 10.09 1.00 17.32
C GLY A 11 9.38 1.64 18.51
N CYS A 12 8.06 1.72 18.40
CA CYS A 12 7.01 1.96 19.41
C CYS A 12 5.69 1.84 18.62
N LEU A 13 4.57 1.25 19.02
CA LEU A 13 4.10 0.46 20.16
C LEU A 13 2.62 0.15 19.83
N ALA A 14 2.18 -1.08 20.14
CA ALA A 14 0.79 -1.51 20.37
C ALA A 14 -0.21 -1.64 19.18
N PRO A 15 -1.04 -2.72 19.18
CA PRO A 15 -1.90 -3.12 18.08
C PRO A 15 -3.22 -2.34 18.12
N ILE A 16 -3.62 -1.74 17.01
CA ILE A 16 -5.00 -1.28 16.84
C ILE A 16 -5.75 -2.44 16.20
N ALA A 17 -6.47 -3.17 17.05
CA ALA A 17 -7.53 -4.05 16.61
C ALA A 17 -8.74 -3.19 16.20
N GLY A 18 -9.10 -3.23 14.93
CA GLY A 18 -10.39 -2.80 14.39
C GLY A 18 -10.65 -3.60 13.11
N CYS A 19 -11.31 -4.75 13.18
CA CYS A 19 -12.75 -4.98 13.02
C CYS A 19 -13.28 -5.01 11.57
N GLY A 20 -13.06 -6.16 10.90
CA GLY A 20 -14.15 -6.95 10.31
C GLY A 20 -14.34 -6.81 8.80
N GLY A 21 -13.88 -7.82 8.04
CA GLY A 21 -14.06 -7.84 6.59
C GLY A 21 -14.19 -9.22 5.97
N GLY A 22 -13.26 -10.16 6.19
CA GLY A 22 -13.49 -11.57 5.87
C GLY A 22 -13.78 -11.93 4.41
N ASP A 23 -13.25 -11.17 3.45
CA ASP A 23 -12.98 -11.69 2.11
C ASP A 23 -11.49 -11.96 2.06
N SER A 24 -11.08 -13.18 2.41
CA SER A 24 -9.67 -13.57 2.45
C SER A 24 -9.09 -13.55 1.03
N HIS A 25 -8.73 -12.37 0.53
CA HIS A 25 -7.92 -12.24 -0.65
C HIS A 25 -6.62 -12.96 -0.38
N ARG A 26 -6.15 -13.75 -1.35
CA ARG A 26 -4.89 -14.46 -1.21
C ARG A 26 -3.85 -13.75 -2.05
N TYR A 27 -2.91 -13.11 -1.37
CA TYR A 27 -1.72 -12.54 -1.98
C TYR A 27 -0.61 -13.59 -1.88
N ASP A 28 -0.48 -14.39 -2.93
CA ASP A 28 0.52 -15.46 -3.00
C ASP A 28 1.90 -14.90 -3.40
N SER A 29 1.95 -13.66 -3.90
CA SER A 29 3.18 -12.95 -4.24
C SER A 29 3.18 -11.45 -3.87
N ILE A 30 4.37 -10.89 -3.63
CA ILE A 30 4.57 -9.45 -3.44
C ILE A 30 4.05 -8.66 -4.63
N ARG A 31 4.15 -9.22 -5.85
CA ARG A 31 3.56 -8.63 -7.04
C ARG A 31 2.06 -8.39 -6.90
N GLU A 32 1.31 -9.40 -6.46
CA GLU A 32 -0.14 -9.30 -6.31
C GLU A 32 -0.53 -8.28 -5.24
N ALA A 33 0.19 -8.27 -4.12
CA ALA A 33 -0.02 -7.30 -3.05
C ALA A 33 0.32 -5.87 -3.52
N ALA A 34 1.40 -5.69 -4.28
CA ALA A 34 1.78 -4.41 -4.88
C ALA A 34 0.79 -3.94 -5.96
N GLU A 35 0.23 -4.86 -6.76
CA GLU A 35 -0.80 -4.54 -7.75
C GLU A 35 -2.09 -4.04 -7.08
N ALA A 36 -2.48 -4.65 -5.95
CA ALA A 36 -3.64 -4.23 -5.18
C ALA A 36 -3.41 -2.89 -4.45
N MET A 37 -2.30 -2.75 -3.73
CA MET A 37 -1.93 -1.50 -3.06
C MET A 37 -1.71 -0.34 -4.04
N GLY A 38 -0.97 -0.58 -5.12
CA GLY A 38 -0.77 0.41 -6.18
C GLY A 38 -2.08 0.73 -6.93
N GLY A 39 -3.01 -0.22 -6.99
CA GLY A 39 -4.36 -0.01 -7.49
C GLY A 39 -5.14 0.98 -6.63
N ALA A 40 -5.18 0.76 -5.32
CA ALA A 40 -5.85 1.62 -4.35
C ALA A 40 -5.25 3.05 -4.34
N LEU A 41 -3.93 3.17 -4.27
CA LEU A 41 -3.24 4.47 -4.27
C LEU A 41 -3.53 5.28 -5.54
N CYS A 42 -3.38 4.65 -6.70
CA CYS A 42 -3.60 5.33 -7.97
C CYS A 42 -5.09 5.60 -8.20
N ASN A 43 -5.99 4.74 -7.73
CA ASN A 43 -7.43 5.02 -7.76
C ASN A 43 -7.76 6.24 -6.89
N ARG A 44 -7.17 6.32 -5.69
CA ARG A 44 -7.35 7.46 -4.81
C ARG A 44 -6.81 8.75 -5.43
N ALA A 45 -5.63 8.71 -6.06
CA ALA A 45 -5.07 9.86 -6.78
C ALA A 45 -6.00 10.34 -7.92
N VAL A 46 -6.70 9.43 -8.59
CA VAL A 46 -7.72 9.79 -9.60
C VAL A 46 -8.93 10.46 -8.96
N GLU A 47 -9.45 9.90 -7.86
CA GLU A 47 -10.58 10.49 -7.12
C GLU A 47 -10.26 11.88 -6.58
N CYS A 48 -9.01 12.10 -6.20
CA CYS A 48 -8.50 13.37 -5.71
C CYS A 48 -8.17 14.38 -6.82
N GLY A 49 -8.20 13.96 -8.09
CA GLY A 49 -7.91 14.82 -9.24
C GLY A 49 -6.42 15.08 -9.49
N GLU A 50 -5.53 14.37 -8.79
CA GLU A 50 -4.07 14.43 -8.97
C GLU A 50 -3.59 13.59 -10.17
N LEU A 51 -4.38 12.57 -10.55
CA LEU A 51 -4.10 11.68 -11.67
C LEU A 51 -5.31 11.59 -12.61
N SER A 52 -5.07 11.49 -13.92
CA SER A 52 -6.15 11.21 -14.87
C SER A 52 -6.56 9.74 -14.81
N ALA A 53 -7.85 9.43 -14.97
CA ALA A 53 -8.34 8.05 -14.99
C ALA A 53 -7.69 7.17 -16.08
N SER A 54 -7.23 7.79 -17.18
CA SER A 54 -6.45 7.12 -18.23
C SER A 54 -5.08 6.62 -17.76
N ASP A 55 -4.50 7.31 -16.78
CA ASP A 55 -3.11 7.11 -16.34
C ASP A 55 -3.05 6.19 -15.12
N ARG A 56 -4.20 5.88 -14.50
CA ARG A 56 -4.32 4.98 -13.35
C ARG A 56 -3.54 3.68 -13.53
N ARG A 57 -3.69 3.03 -14.69
CA ARG A 57 -3.02 1.75 -14.97
C ARG A 57 -1.50 1.90 -15.09
N ALA A 58 -1.03 3.00 -15.66
CA ALA A 58 0.40 3.28 -15.76
C ALA A 58 0.99 3.54 -14.36
N CYS A 59 0.31 4.34 -13.54
CA CYS A 59 0.67 4.58 -12.14
C CYS A 59 0.79 3.28 -11.33
N THR A 60 -0.21 2.38 -11.42
CA THR A 60 -0.17 1.10 -10.71
C THR A 60 1.01 0.24 -11.18
N ASN A 61 1.26 0.18 -12.49
CA ASN A 61 2.40 -0.57 -13.02
C ASN A 61 3.75 0.01 -12.56
N GLU A 62 3.90 1.33 -12.49
CA GLU A 62 5.12 1.98 -12.00
C GLU A 62 5.38 1.64 -10.54
N ILE A 63 4.34 1.62 -9.70
CA ILE A 63 4.45 1.21 -8.28
C ILE A 63 4.88 -0.26 -8.18
N VAL A 64 4.27 -1.15 -8.95
CA VAL A 64 4.62 -2.58 -8.97
C VAL A 64 6.05 -2.77 -9.42
N ASP A 65 6.46 -2.14 -10.52
CA ASP A 65 7.83 -2.21 -11.03
C ASP A 65 8.84 -1.66 -10.02
N TYR A 66 8.52 -0.55 -9.34
CA TYR A 66 9.35 -0.01 -8.27
C TYR A 66 9.54 -1.00 -7.13
N ILE A 67 8.45 -1.54 -6.57
CA ILE A 67 8.50 -2.51 -5.47
C ILE A 67 9.27 -3.76 -5.90
N CYS A 68 8.92 -4.33 -7.05
CA CYS A 68 9.54 -5.53 -7.61
C CYS A 68 11.00 -5.34 -8.04
N SER A 69 11.46 -4.11 -8.25
CA SER A 69 12.88 -3.81 -8.46
C SER A 69 13.69 -3.84 -7.16
N GLN A 70 13.04 -3.59 -6.02
CA GLN A 70 13.66 -3.51 -4.70
C GLN A 70 13.56 -4.83 -3.91
N THR A 71 12.58 -5.67 -4.25
CA THR A 71 12.30 -6.94 -3.57
C THR A 71 12.06 -8.10 -4.55
N ALA A 72 12.05 -9.33 -4.05
CA ALA A 72 11.74 -10.50 -4.86
C ALA A 72 10.25 -10.54 -5.19
N CYS A 73 9.86 -9.98 -6.33
CA CYS A 73 8.46 -9.84 -6.79
C CYS A 73 7.61 -11.12 -6.73
N SER A 74 8.24 -12.29 -6.93
CA SER A 74 7.58 -13.60 -6.87
C SER A 74 7.62 -14.26 -5.48
N ALA A 75 8.30 -13.65 -4.50
CA ALA A 75 8.26 -14.10 -3.13
C ALA A 75 6.90 -13.79 -2.50
N ARG A 76 6.58 -14.52 -1.43
CA ARG A 76 5.38 -14.27 -0.65
C ARG A 76 5.56 -12.99 0.18
N PRO A 77 4.53 -12.12 0.30
CA PRO A 77 4.60 -10.93 1.14
C PRO A 77 4.86 -11.30 2.60
N SER A 78 5.49 -10.37 3.34
CA SER A 78 5.78 -10.53 4.77
C SER A 78 4.56 -10.30 5.64
N GLY A 79 3.65 -9.42 5.22
CA GLY A 79 2.36 -9.21 5.86
C GLY A 79 1.43 -10.42 5.69
N THR A 80 0.48 -10.56 6.60
CA THR A 80 -0.65 -11.45 6.36
C THR A 80 -1.56 -10.86 5.29
N ASN A 81 -2.41 -11.68 4.67
CA ASN A 81 -3.37 -11.17 3.71
C ASN A 81 -4.31 -10.13 4.34
N ASP A 82 -4.68 -10.34 5.61
CA ASP A 82 -5.53 -9.41 6.36
C ASP A 82 -4.80 -8.06 6.56
N ASP A 83 -3.49 -8.06 6.82
CA ASP A 83 -2.71 -6.81 6.92
C ASP A 83 -2.64 -6.06 5.57
N ILE A 84 -2.61 -6.80 4.46
CA ILE A 84 -2.62 -6.23 3.10
C ILE A 84 -3.99 -5.61 2.81
N ASP A 85 -5.07 -6.34 3.11
CA ASP A 85 -6.44 -5.86 2.93
C ASP A 85 -6.71 -4.62 3.80
N ASP A 86 -6.34 -4.65 5.08
CA ASP A 86 -6.49 -3.51 6.01
C ASP A 86 -5.73 -2.28 5.49
N CYS A 87 -4.53 -2.47 4.93
CA CYS A 87 -3.75 -1.40 4.30
C CYS A 87 -4.46 -0.81 3.08
N ILE A 88 -5.03 -1.65 2.21
CA ILE A 88 -5.76 -1.21 1.01
C ILE A 88 -7.01 -0.42 1.39
N ASP A 89 -7.80 -0.93 2.33
CA ASP A 89 -9.02 -0.28 2.82
C ASP A 89 -8.69 1.09 3.45
N ASP A 90 -7.61 1.16 4.24
CA ASP A 90 -7.16 2.43 4.79
C ASP A 90 -6.77 3.40 3.68
N ILE A 91 -6.05 2.96 2.64
CA ILE A 91 -5.68 3.79 1.48
C ILE A 91 -6.92 4.35 0.77
N ASP A 92 -7.92 3.52 0.52
CA ASP A 92 -9.16 3.96 -0.14
C ASP A 92 -9.94 4.98 0.74
N SER A 93 -9.82 4.86 2.06
CA SER A 93 -10.44 5.78 3.02
C SER A 93 -9.63 7.08 3.26
N MET A 94 -8.35 7.13 2.89
CA MET A 94 -7.45 8.27 3.15
C MET A 94 -7.98 9.55 2.51
N SER A 95 -7.89 10.70 3.19
CA SER A 95 -8.23 11.99 2.56
C SER A 95 -7.25 12.37 1.43
N CYS A 96 -7.72 13.14 0.44
CA CYS A 96 -6.89 13.62 -0.68
C CYS A 96 -5.70 14.53 -0.32
N SER A 97 -5.65 15.00 0.93
CA SER A 97 -4.55 15.80 1.47
C SER A 97 -3.56 14.97 2.29
N ALA A 98 -3.65 13.65 2.27
CA ALA A 98 -2.73 12.79 2.99
C ALA A 98 -1.45 12.59 2.17
N ASP A 99 -0.32 13.04 2.72
CA ASP A 99 1.00 12.91 2.11
C ASP A 99 1.70 11.58 2.47
N ASP A 100 1.18 10.85 3.46
CA ASP A 100 1.78 9.63 4.03
C ASP A 100 0.82 8.44 3.89
N LEU A 101 1.39 7.24 3.70
CA LEU A 101 0.64 5.99 3.74
C LEU A 101 0.07 5.73 5.14
N PRO A 102 -1.07 5.01 5.24
CA PRO A 102 -1.62 4.65 6.52
C PRO A 102 -0.70 3.67 7.24
N SER A 103 -0.73 3.69 8.58
CA SER A 103 0.19 2.90 9.40
C SER A 103 0.02 1.39 9.22
N SER A 104 -1.17 0.94 8.80
CA SER A 104 -1.48 -0.45 8.43
C SER A 104 -0.60 -0.96 7.29
N CYS A 105 -0.13 -0.09 6.39
CA CYS A 105 0.72 -0.46 5.26
C CYS A 105 2.21 -0.67 5.62
N ASN A 106 2.62 -0.43 6.86
CA ASN A 106 4.02 -0.54 7.25
C ASN A 106 4.45 -2.01 7.44
N GLY A 107 5.43 -2.46 6.64
CA GLY A 107 6.03 -3.80 6.76
C GLY A 107 5.21 -4.91 6.09
N VAL A 108 4.20 -4.54 5.31
CA VAL A 108 3.31 -5.44 4.60
C VAL A 108 3.96 -6.10 3.37
N LEU A 109 4.88 -5.38 2.70
CA LEU A 109 5.60 -5.80 1.48
C LEU A 109 7.11 -5.98 1.68
#